data_AF-A0A729Q202-F1
#
_entry.id   AF-A0A729Q202-F1
#
_cell.length_a   1.000
_cell.length_b   1.000
_cell.length_c   1.000
_cell.angle_alpha   90.00
_cell.angle_beta   90.00
_cell.angle_gamma   90.00
#
_symmetry.space_group_name_H-M   'P 1'
#
loop_
_entity.id
_entity.type
_entity.pdbx_description
1 polymer ?
#
loop_
_entity_poly.entity_id
_entity_poly.type
_entity_poly.pdbx_seq_one_letter_code
_entity_poly.pdbx_strand_id
1 'polypeptide(L)' 'YAARSAAWFFATKGCLKYSGDLVRVTQIINGGQNGIGDRRERYEKAKSVLV' A
#
# COMPACT_ATOMS: atom_id res chain seq x y z
N TYR A 1 7.24 -18.19 -2.16
CA TYR A 1 7.97 -16.97 -2.58
C TYR A 1 7.10 -15.71 -2.65
N ALA A 2 5.80 -15.83 -2.93
CA ALA A 2 4.88 -14.70 -3.12
C ALA A 2 4.93 -13.59 -2.04
N ALA A 3 4.90 -13.95 -0.75
CA ALA A 3 4.94 -12.95 0.32
C ALA A 3 6.26 -12.15 0.32
N ARG A 4 7.41 -12.81 0.11
CA ARG A 4 8.72 -12.15 0.06
C ARG A 4 8.84 -11.22 -1.14
N SER A 5 8.33 -11.61 -2.30
CA SER A 5 8.36 -10.73 -3.49
C SER A 5 7.48 -9.50 -3.30
N ALA A 6 6.30 -9.63 -2.67
CA ALA A 6 5.44 -8.48 -2.35
C ALA A 6 6.11 -7.51 -1.35
N ALA A 7 6.70 -8.05 -0.29
CA ALA A 7 7.46 -7.25 0.68
C ALA A 7 8.67 -6.55 0.03
N TRP A 8 9.41 -7.25 -0.82
CA TRP A 8 10.52 -6.67 -1.58
C TRP A 8 10.06 -5.51 -2.47
N PHE A 9 8.95 -5.67 -3.19
CA PHE A 9 8.41 -4.59 -4.02
C PHE A 9 8.05 -3.38 -3.16
N PHE A 10 7.30 -3.60 -2.07
CA PHE A 10 6.85 -2.53 -1.19
C PHE A 10 8.02 -1.74 -0.58
N ALA A 11 9.07 -2.44 -0.15
CA ALA A 11 10.26 -1.82 0.44
C ALA A 11 11.13 -1.10 -0.61
N THR A 12 11.35 -1.70 -1.78
CA THR A 12 12.32 -1.19 -2.77
C THR A 12 11.74 -0.19 -3.76
N LYS A 13 10.44 -0.20 -4.02
CA LYS A 13 9.76 0.75 -4.93
C LYS A 13 9.32 2.05 -4.26
N GLY A 14 9.66 2.21 -2.99
CA GLY A 14 9.50 3.48 -2.27
C GLY A 14 8.18 3.67 -1.56
N CYS A 15 7.34 2.63 -1.41
CA CYS A 15 6.07 2.75 -0.67
C CYS A 15 6.29 3.22 0.78
N LEU A 16 7.35 2.74 1.45
CA LEU A 16 7.69 3.13 2.82
C LEU A 16 8.05 4.62 2.97
N LYS A 17 8.49 5.29 1.89
CA LYS A 17 8.77 6.74 1.88
C LYS A 17 7.51 7.59 1.96
N TYR A 18 6.35 7.01 1.66
CA TYR A 18 5.04 7.66 1.61
C TYR A 18 4.07 7.00 2.60
N SER A 19 4.57 6.64 3.78
CA SER A 19 3.78 6.02 4.84
C SER A 19 2.57 6.89 5.20
N GLY A 20 1.37 6.31 5.15
CA GLY A 20 0.12 7.04 5.37
C GLY A 20 -0.50 7.70 4.14
N ASP A 21 0.27 7.92 3.06
CA ASP A 21 -0.26 8.47 1.81
C ASP A 21 -0.75 7.34 0.88
N LEU A 22 -2.01 6.97 1.08
CA LEU A 22 -2.65 5.88 0.35
C LEU A 22 -2.72 6.14 -1.17
N VAL A 23 -2.91 7.40 -1.58
CA VAL A 23 -3.01 7.78 -3.00
C VAL A 23 -1.66 7.55 -3.67
N ARG A 24 -0.58 8.02 -3.05
CA ARG A 24 0.77 7.85 -3.59
C ARG A 24 1.22 6.39 -3.59
N VAL A 25 0.96 5.65 -2.52
CA VAL A 25 1.27 4.22 -2.46
C VAL A 25 0.47 3.42 -3.50
N THR A 26 -0.80 3.75 -3.71
CA THR A 26 -1.62 3.10 -4.75
C THR A 26 -1.07 3.38 -6.15
N GLN A 27 -0.62 4.61 -6.42
CA GLN A 27 0.02 4.97 -7.68
C GLN A 27 1.30 4.16 -7.93
N ILE A 28 2.12 3.95 -6.89
CA ILE A 28 3.36 3.15 -7.01
C ILE A 28 3.04 1.69 -7.34
N ILE A 29 2.02 1.12 -6.70
CA ILE A 29 1.64 -0.29 -6.88
C ILE A 29 0.94 -0.53 -8.22
N ASN A 30 0.05 0.38 -8.62
CA ASN A 30 -0.88 0.16 -9.73
C ASN A 30 -0.54 0.98 -10.98
N GLY A 31 0.33 1.99 -10.89
CA GLY A 31 0.53 2.96 -11.97
C GLY A 31 -0.68 3.90 -12.17
N GLY A 32 -1.64 3.89 -11.25
CA GLY A 32 -2.90 4.63 -11.30
C GLY A 32 -3.64 4.56 -9.96
N GLN A 33 -4.90 5.00 -9.94
CA GLN A 33 -5.77 4.97 -8.73
C GLN A 33 -6.85 3.89 -8.80
N ASN A 34 -6.64 2.84 -9.59
CA ASN A 34 -7.64 1.79 -9.76
C ASN A 34 -7.93 1.08 -8.43
N GLY A 35 -9.20 1.08 -8.04
CA GLY A 35 -9.68 0.45 -6.80
C GLY A 35 -9.33 1.21 -5.52
N ILE A 36 -9.04 2.52 -5.58
CA ILE A 36 -8.64 3.31 -4.39
C ILE A 36 -9.66 3.27 -3.23
N GLY A 37 -10.96 3.10 -3.53
CA GLY A 37 -12.01 2.94 -2.52
C GLY A 37 -11.81 1.69 -1.66
N ASP A 38 -11.76 0.51 -2.28
CA ASP A 38 -11.50 -0.77 -1.56
C ASP A 38 -10.16 -0.75 -0.83
N ARG A 39 -9.11 -0.16 -1.44
CA ARG A 39 -7.81 0.00 -0.79
C ARG A 39 -7.89 0.84 0.48
N ARG A 40 -8.72 1.90 0.48
CA ARG A 40 -8.94 2.77 1.64
C ARG A 40 -9.64 2.04 2.77
N GLU A 41 -10.72 1.32 2.46
CA GLU A 41 -11.46 0.55 3.46
C GLU A 41 -10.56 -0.47 4.16
N ARG A 42 -9.73 -1.20 3.39
CA ARG A 42 -8.78 -2.17 3.95
C ARG A 42 -7.68 -1.50 4.76
N TYR A 43 -7.16 -0.37 4.27
CA TYR A 43 -6.10 0.35 4.96
C TYR A 43 -6.57 0.88 6.32
N GLU A 44 -7.72 1.55 6.38
CA GLU A 44 -8.25 2.08 7.64
C GLU A 44 -8.62 0.96 8.61
N LYS A 45 -9.20 -0.15 8.13
CA LYS A 45 -9.48 -1.33 8.95
C LYS A 45 -8.21 -1.97 9.51
N ALA A 46 -7.13 -2.03 8.73
CA ALA A 46 -5.85 -2.55 9.21
C ALA A 46 -5.21 -1.58 10.20
N LYS A 47 -5.25 -0.28 9.92
CA LYS A 47 -4.68 0.76 10.80
C LYS A 47 -5.38 0.81 12.16
N SER A 48 -6.69 0.58 12.22
CA SER A 48 -7.43 0.64 13.49
C SER A 48 -7.07 -0.45 14.50
N VAL A 49 -6.37 -1.51 14.08
CA VAL A 49 -5.97 -2.63 14.95
C VAL A 49 -4.46 -2.70 15.21
N LEU A 50 -3.68 -1.80 14.61
CA LEU A 50 -2.23 -1.73 14.79
C LEU A 50 -1.91 -0.53 15.70
N VAL A 51 -1.33 -0.82 16.86
CA VAL A 51 -0.92 0.15 17.90
C VAL A 51 0.42 0.81 17.56
#